data_AF-A0A7V2SP52-F1
#
_entry.id   AF-A0A7V2SP52-F1
#
_cell.length_a   1.000
_cell.length_b   1.000
_cell.length_c   1.000
_cell.angle_alpha   90.00
_cell.angle_beta   90.00
_cell.angle_gamma   90.00
#
_symmetry.space_group_name_H-M   'P 1'
#
loop_
_entity.id
_entity.type
_entity.pdbx_description
1 polymer ?
#
loop_
_entity_poly.entity_id
_entity_poly.type
_entity_poly.pdbx_seq_one_letter_code
_entity_poly.pdbx_strand_id
1 'polypeptide(L)'
;MIGAPFSFYIALLGLLGGFAVGFVARRSNFCTLGAIEETYYGTERSRLRTWVLAVGVAILGTQALDFYGFINISDSFYLLPQLRLVGSILGGMLFGLGMALVGTCAFGMLLRAGGGDMRSLVSTLILGFVGYMTANGILAYISVFLVEAGNIAMVNSQTSSISELILGPSSRGQFAVALVLSLVAIGWALSSPRYLLNTWSVMTGVVFGMVIVYGWWVTGTAGQDGFEQVQFESYRFARPIGDTLVYAMTFSGASITFPIGGVIGVLLGAFTASLADGSFRFEAFDDPR
;
A
#
# COMPACT_ATOMS: atom_id res chain seq x y z
N MET A 1 14.49 16.89 -22.07
CA MET A 1 15.19 15.60 -21.93
C MET A 1 16.25 15.58 -20.80
N ILE A 2 16.26 16.51 -19.84
CA ILE A 2 17.31 16.60 -18.78
C ILE A 2 16.84 16.08 -17.39
N GLY A 3 15.59 15.60 -17.26
CA GLY A 3 15.06 14.99 -16.01
C GLY A 3 15.10 13.45 -15.95
N ALA A 4 15.43 12.77 -17.05
CA ALA A 4 15.33 11.31 -17.17
C ALA A 4 16.18 10.46 -16.18
N PRO A 5 17.42 10.84 -15.79
CA PRO A 5 18.22 9.95 -14.94
C PRO A 5 17.68 9.84 -13.51
N PHE A 6 17.05 10.90 -12.99
CA PHE A 6 16.53 10.95 -11.62
C PHE A 6 15.23 10.17 -11.47
N SER A 7 14.26 10.42 -12.35
CA SER A 7 12.97 9.71 -12.32
C SER A 7 13.17 8.21 -12.56
N PHE A 8 14.11 7.82 -13.43
CA PHE A 8 14.46 6.42 -13.66
C PHE A 8 15.08 5.76 -12.42
N TYR A 9 15.98 6.46 -11.72
CA TYR A 9 16.59 5.98 -10.47
C TYR A 9 15.52 5.74 -9.40
N ILE A 10 14.62 6.70 -9.19
CA ILE A 10 13.52 6.59 -8.22
C ILE A 10 12.58 5.42 -8.58
N ALA A 11 12.25 5.26 -9.86
CA ALA A 11 11.42 4.14 -10.31
C ALA A 11 12.11 2.79 -10.09
N LEU A 12 13.43 2.71 -10.27
CA LEU A 12 14.20 1.49 -9.99
C LEU A 12 14.16 1.13 -8.50
N LEU A 13 14.28 2.10 -7.61
CA LEU A 13 14.13 1.88 -6.16
C LEU A 13 12.70 1.38 -5.84
N GLY A 14 11.68 1.99 -6.46
CA GLY A 14 10.30 1.53 -6.37
C GLY A 14 10.13 0.08 -6.83
N LEU A 15 10.76 -0.28 -7.95
CA LEU A 15 10.77 -1.62 -8.53
C LEU A 15 11.43 -2.63 -7.59
N LEU A 16 12.56 -2.31 -6.98
CA LEU A 16 13.26 -3.21 -6.05
C LEU A 16 12.39 -3.55 -4.82
N GLY A 17 11.78 -2.55 -4.19
CA GLY A 17 10.89 -2.83 -3.05
C GLY A 17 9.60 -3.53 -3.48
N GLY A 18 9.04 -3.17 -4.64
CA GLY A 18 7.88 -3.86 -5.22
C GLY A 18 8.18 -5.32 -5.52
N PHE A 19 9.36 -5.63 -6.07
CA PHE A 19 9.81 -6.98 -6.36
C PHE A 19 9.92 -7.82 -5.09
N ALA A 20 10.57 -7.30 -4.06
CA ALA A 20 10.71 -7.99 -2.78
C ALA A 20 9.33 -8.33 -2.17
N VAL A 21 8.41 -7.36 -2.17
CA VAL A 21 7.04 -7.55 -1.65
C VAL A 21 6.26 -8.53 -2.51
N GLY A 22 6.32 -8.40 -3.85
CA GLY A 22 5.62 -9.29 -4.77
C GLY A 22 6.03 -10.75 -4.62
N PHE A 23 7.34 -10.98 -4.50
CA PHE A 23 7.91 -12.32 -4.32
C PHE A 23 7.44 -12.97 -3.01
N VAL A 24 7.57 -12.23 -1.92
CA VAL A 24 7.30 -12.73 -0.56
C VAL A 24 5.80 -12.87 -0.30
N ALA A 25 5.00 -11.90 -0.75
CA ALA A 25 3.55 -11.89 -0.55
C ALA A 25 2.83 -13.01 -1.30
N ARG A 26 3.33 -13.40 -2.49
CA ARG A 26 2.78 -14.54 -3.23
C ARG A 26 2.94 -15.83 -2.43
N ARG A 27 4.15 -16.06 -1.89
CA ARG A 27 4.49 -17.31 -1.20
C ARG A 27 3.73 -17.51 0.11
N SER A 28 3.38 -16.42 0.79
CA SER A 28 2.58 -16.47 2.03
C SER A 28 1.10 -16.17 1.84
N ASN A 29 0.60 -16.06 0.59
CA ASN A 29 -0.78 -15.66 0.27
C ASN A 29 -1.26 -14.42 1.05
N PHE A 30 -0.41 -13.38 1.08
CA PHE A 30 -0.68 -12.18 1.85
C PHE A 30 -1.71 -11.29 1.14
N CYS A 31 -2.92 -11.21 1.69
CA CYS A 31 -3.93 -10.23 1.29
C CYS A 31 -4.73 -9.80 2.52
N THR A 32 -5.07 -8.52 2.57
CA THR A 32 -5.88 -7.91 3.65
C THR A 32 -7.23 -8.60 3.79
N LEU A 33 -7.89 -8.90 2.67
CA LEU A 33 -9.15 -9.64 2.67
C LEU A 33 -8.99 -11.04 3.29
N GLY A 34 -7.93 -11.75 2.93
CA GLY A 34 -7.65 -13.08 3.49
C GLY A 34 -7.39 -13.08 4.99
N ALA A 35 -6.84 -12.00 5.55
CA ALA A 35 -6.71 -11.82 6.99
C ALA A 35 -8.07 -11.61 7.68
N ILE A 36 -8.98 -10.88 7.03
CA ILE A 36 -10.36 -10.68 7.52
C ILE A 36 -11.13 -12.00 7.46
N GLU A 37 -11.11 -12.69 6.32
CA GLU A 37 -11.78 -13.98 6.12
C GLU A 37 -11.31 -15.03 7.14
N GLU A 38 -10.00 -15.13 7.39
CA GLU A 38 -9.45 -16.06 8.39
C GLU A 38 -9.92 -15.70 9.81
N THR A 39 -10.23 -14.44 10.10
CA THR A 39 -10.77 -14.04 11.42
C THR A 39 -12.21 -14.51 11.64
N TYR A 40 -13.03 -14.49 10.58
CA TYR A 40 -14.45 -14.84 10.66
C TYR A 40 -14.75 -16.31 10.36
N TYR A 41 -14.00 -16.92 9.44
CA TYR A 41 -14.24 -18.27 8.93
C TYR A 41 -13.09 -19.24 9.23
N GLY A 42 -11.91 -18.74 9.60
CA GLY A 42 -10.71 -19.55 9.84
C GLY A 42 -10.57 -20.01 11.30
N THR A 43 -9.96 -21.19 11.47
CA THR A 43 -9.54 -21.71 12.78
C THR A 43 -8.10 -21.32 13.11
N GLU A 44 -7.27 -21.13 12.09
CA GLU A 44 -5.93 -20.56 12.20
C GLU A 44 -5.99 -19.02 12.12
N ARG A 45 -4.97 -18.30 12.61
CA ARG A 45 -4.91 -16.83 12.58
C ARG A 45 -3.57 -16.33 12.01
N SER A 46 -2.97 -17.12 11.14
CA SER A 46 -1.61 -16.94 10.63
C SER A 46 -1.48 -15.70 9.73
N ARG A 47 -2.43 -15.47 8.83
CA ARG A 47 -2.45 -14.32 7.91
C ARG A 47 -2.80 -13.04 8.66
N LEU A 48 -3.75 -13.12 9.61
CA LEU A 48 -4.05 -11.99 10.51
C LEU A 48 -2.81 -11.55 11.31
N ARG A 49 -2.09 -12.50 11.91
CA ARG A 49 -0.84 -12.18 12.65
C ARG A 49 0.23 -11.61 11.74
N THR A 50 0.38 -12.13 10.53
CA THR A 50 1.31 -11.59 9.53
C THR A 50 0.97 -10.16 9.15
N TRP A 51 -0.32 -9.86 8.98
CA TRP A 51 -0.78 -8.52 8.66
C TRP A 51 -0.54 -7.54 9.82
N VAL A 52 -0.88 -7.93 11.05
CA VAL A 52 -0.62 -7.11 12.25
C VAL A 52 0.89 -6.90 12.46
N LEU A 53 1.71 -7.92 12.22
CA LEU A 53 3.17 -7.82 12.31
C LEU A 53 3.72 -6.83 11.28
N ALA A 54 3.25 -6.89 10.03
CA ALA A 54 3.64 -5.94 8.99
C ALA A 54 3.28 -4.50 9.37
N VAL A 55 2.08 -4.28 9.90
CA VAL A 55 1.63 -2.96 10.38
C VAL A 55 2.50 -2.48 11.54
N GLY A 56 2.76 -3.32 12.54
CA GLY A 56 3.59 -2.94 13.69
C GLY A 56 5.03 -2.60 13.30
N VAL A 57 5.65 -3.40 12.42
CA VAL A 57 7.00 -3.12 11.90
C VAL A 57 7.03 -1.84 11.08
N ALA A 58 6.01 -1.61 10.23
CA ALA A 58 5.90 -0.39 9.44
C ALA A 58 5.79 0.85 10.34
N ILE A 59 4.90 0.84 11.35
CA ILE A 59 4.74 1.98 12.26
C ILE A 59 6.01 2.22 13.08
N LEU A 60 6.64 1.18 13.63
CA LEU A 60 7.91 1.38 14.36
C LEU A 60 9.00 1.98 13.47
N GLY A 61 9.16 1.47 12.25
CA GLY A 61 10.22 1.93 11.36
C GLY A 61 9.97 3.35 10.83
N THR A 62 8.72 3.71 10.52
CA THR A 62 8.41 5.09 10.08
C THR A 62 8.59 6.10 11.20
N GLN A 63 8.19 5.76 12.42
CA GLN A 63 8.38 6.63 13.58
C GLN A 63 9.85 6.75 13.96
N ALA A 64 10.64 5.68 13.80
CA ALA A 64 12.08 5.76 13.96
C ALA A 64 12.72 6.71 12.93
N LEU A 65 12.32 6.63 11.66
CA LEU A 65 12.82 7.54 10.60
C LEU A 65 12.52 9.01 10.89
N ASP A 66 11.32 9.32 11.38
CA ASP A 66 10.91 10.67 11.79
C ASP A 66 11.72 11.16 13.00
N PHE A 67 11.91 10.30 14.01
CA PHE A 67 12.70 10.62 15.21
C PHE A 67 14.18 10.92 14.88
N TYR A 68 14.77 10.19 13.94
CA TYR A 68 16.14 10.45 13.46
C TYR A 68 16.24 11.65 12.50
N GLY A 69 15.13 12.29 12.15
CA GLY A 69 15.10 13.48 11.29
C GLY A 69 15.37 13.19 9.81
N PHE A 70 15.26 11.94 9.37
CA PHE A 70 15.41 11.58 7.95
C PHE A 70 14.16 11.96 7.12
N ILE A 71 13.01 12.12 7.76
CA ILE A 71 11.71 12.40 7.12
C ILE A 71 10.95 13.38 8.02
N ASN A 72 10.25 14.36 7.45
CA ASN A 72 9.23 15.13 8.16
C ASN A 72 7.86 14.57 7.80
N ILE A 73 7.24 13.78 8.68
CA ILE A 73 5.90 13.20 8.44
C ILE A 73 4.83 14.30 8.39
N SER A 74 5.09 15.48 8.98
CA SER A 74 4.16 16.62 9.03
C SER A 74 3.76 17.17 7.66
N ASP A 75 4.61 17.01 6.63
CA ASP A 75 4.30 17.44 5.25
C ASP A 75 3.62 16.33 4.41
N SER A 76 3.40 15.15 4.99
CA SER A 76 2.77 14.05 4.27
C SER A 76 1.26 14.26 4.09
N PHE A 77 0.73 13.90 2.92
CA PHE A 77 -0.70 13.98 2.58
C PHE A 77 -1.62 13.36 3.66
N TYR A 78 -1.12 12.35 4.38
CA TYR A 78 -1.85 11.62 5.40
C TYR A 78 -2.06 12.38 6.72
N LEU A 79 -1.23 13.37 7.03
CA LEU A 79 -1.34 14.17 8.26
C LEU A 79 -2.03 15.52 8.06
N LEU A 80 -2.44 15.85 6.82
CA LEU A 80 -3.19 17.08 6.56
C LEU A 80 -4.43 17.17 7.48
N PRO A 81 -4.75 18.37 7.99
CA PRO A 81 -5.81 18.59 8.98
C PRO A 81 -7.21 18.58 8.34
N GLN A 82 -7.51 17.59 7.50
CA GLN A 82 -8.80 17.41 6.86
C GLN A 82 -9.30 15.98 7.09
N LEU A 83 -10.12 15.81 8.12
CA LEU A 83 -10.87 14.58 8.33
C LEU A 83 -11.99 14.49 7.29
N ARG A 84 -11.68 13.88 6.16
CA ARG A 84 -12.61 13.58 5.05
C ARG A 84 -13.50 12.39 5.42
N LEU A 85 -14.28 12.54 6.49
CA LEU A 85 -14.99 11.43 7.15
C LEU A 85 -15.95 10.72 6.19
N VAL A 86 -16.79 11.50 5.49
CA VAL A 86 -17.78 10.97 4.53
C VAL A 86 -17.08 10.26 3.37
N GLY A 87 -16.04 10.88 2.81
CA GLY A 87 -15.24 10.28 1.73
C GLY A 87 -14.58 8.97 2.15
N SER A 88 -14.03 8.90 3.37
CA SER A 88 -13.39 7.69 3.90
C SER A 88 -14.37 6.55 4.16
N ILE A 89 -15.56 6.86 4.71
CA ILE A 89 -16.59 5.85 5.01
C ILE A 89 -17.19 5.31 3.70
N LEU A 90 -17.66 6.19 2.82
CA LEU A 90 -18.29 5.78 1.57
C LEU A 90 -17.28 5.12 0.63
N GLY A 91 -16.09 5.69 0.49
CA GLY A 91 -15.01 5.10 -0.30
C GLY A 91 -14.57 3.75 0.24
N GLY A 92 -14.42 3.62 1.56
CA GLY A 92 -14.10 2.36 2.23
C GLY A 92 -15.18 1.29 2.05
N MET A 93 -16.47 1.65 2.14
CA MET A 93 -17.58 0.72 1.89
C MET A 93 -17.62 0.25 0.44
N LEU A 94 -17.52 1.16 -0.53
CA LEU A 94 -17.51 0.81 -1.96
C LEU A 94 -16.30 -0.05 -2.31
N PHE A 95 -15.12 0.29 -1.80
CA PHE A 95 -13.91 -0.50 -2.00
C PHE A 95 -14.01 -1.89 -1.34
N GLY A 96 -14.56 -1.98 -0.13
CA GLY A 96 -14.83 -3.23 0.58
C GLY A 96 -15.83 -4.13 -0.15
N LEU A 97 -16.93 -3.58 -0.64
CA LEU A 97 -17.92 -4.29 -1.45
C LEU A 97 -17.29 -4.83 -2.73
N GLY A 98 -16.46 -4.02 -3.41
CA GLY A 98 -15.69 -4.45 -4.58
C GLY A 98 -14.75 -5.61 -4.27
N MET A 99 -14.02 -5.55 -3.14
CA MET A 99 -13.14 -6.65 -2.71
C MET A 99 -13.92 -7.95 -2.47
N ALA A 100 -15.13 -7.86 -1.87
CA ALA A 100 -15.99 -9.02 -1.66
C ALA A 100 -16.52 -9.62 -2.97
N LEU A 101 -16.91 -8.78 -3.94
CA LEU A 101 -17.40 -9.21 -5.26
C LEU A 101 -16.33 -9.91 -6.10
N VAL A 102 -15.09 -9.43 -6.04
CA VAL A 102 -13.97 -10.01 -6.80
C VAL A 102 -13.29 -11.17 -6.03
N GLY A 103 -13.43 -11.22 -4.70
CA GLY A 103 -12.79 -12.22 -3.84
C GLY A 103 -11.30 -11.96 -3.60
N THR A 104 -10.84 -10.71 -3.76
CA THR A 104 -9.45 -10.31 -3.56
C THR A 104 -9.30 -8.80 -3.38
N CYS A 105 -8.23 -8.39 -2.68
CA CYS A 105 -7.79 -7.01 -2.57
C CYS A 105 -7.08 -6.51 -3.85
N ALA A 106 -6.95 -5.19 -4.02
CA ALA A 106 -6.24 -4.59 -5.15
C ALA A 106 -4.81 -5.14 -5.34
N PHE A 107 -4.05 -5.22 -4.25
CA PHE A 107 -2.72 -5.81 -4.24
C PHE A 107 -2.75 -7.32 -4.57
N GLY A 108 -3.74 -8.05 -4.07
CA GLY A 108 -3.93 -9.47 -4.38
C GLY A 108 -4.26 -9.73 -5.84
N MET A 109 -5.04 -8.85 -6.49
CA MET A 109 -5.31 -8.94 -7.93
C MET A 109 -4.03 -8.78 -8.74
N LEU A 110 -3.17 -7.80 -8.37
CA LEU A 110 -1.89 -7.58 -9.03
C LEU A 110 -0.94 -8.79 -8.86
N LEU A 111 -0.90 -9.40 -7.67
CA LEU A 111 -0.13 -10.62 -7.41
C LEU A 111 -0.61 -11.81 -8.26
N ARG A 112 -1.92 -12.03 -8.37
CA ARG A 112 -2.51 -13.10 -9.18
C ARG A 112 -2.29 -12.86 -10.67
N ALA A 113 -2.36 -11.59 -11.10
CA ALA A 113 -2.11 -11.22 -12.50
C ALA A 113 -0.67 -11.54 -12.90
N GLY A 114 0.31 -11.26 -12.02
CA GLY A 114 1.69 -11.70 -12.21
C GLY A 114 1.88 -13.22 -12.22
N GLY A 115 0.87 -13.98 -11.79
CA GLY A 115 0.86 -15.44 -11.77
C GLY A 115 0.32 -16.16 -12.98
N GLY A 116 -0.20 -15.43 -13.96
CA GLY A 116 -0.81 -16.01 -15.16
C GLY A 116 -2.34 -16.17 -15.12
N ASP A 117 -3.02 -15.65 -14.09
CA ASP A 117 -4.49 -15.64 -14.02
C ASP A 117 -5.06 -14.49 -14.87
N MET A 118 -5.68 -14.83 -16.01
CA MET A 118 -6.26 -13.86 -16.94
C MET A 118 -7.44 -13.08 -16.37
N ARG A 119 -8.24 -13.71 -15.49
CA ARG A 119 -9.36 -13.03 -14.84
C ARG A 119 -8.83 -11.91 -13.96
N SER A 120 -7.79 -12.20 -13.18
CA SER A 120 -7.16 -11.21 -12.30
C SER A 120 -6.43 -10.09 -13.08
N LEU A 121 -5.89 -10.40 -14.27
CA LEU A 121 -5.29 -9.41 -15.16
C LEU A 121 -6.35 -8.41 -15.65
N VAL A 122 -7.48 -8.90 -16.14
CA VAL A 122 -8.59 -8.05 -16.61
C VAL A 122 -9.19 -7.25 -15.46
N SER A 123 -9.40 -7.85 -14.29
CA SER A 123 -9.92 -7.12 -13.14
C SER A 123 -8.94 -6.04 -12.65
N THR A 124 -7.62 -6.30 -12.72
CA THR A 124 -6.58 -5.30 -12.42
C THR A 124 -6.62 -4.13 -13.41
N LEU A 125 -6.81 -4.41 -14.70
CA LEU A 125 -6.94 -3.37 -15.73
C LEU A 125 -8.17 -2.49 -15.48
N ILE A 126 -9.32 -3.11 -15.19
CA ILE A 126 -10.57 -2.40 -14.88
C ILE A 126 -10.39 -1.55 -13.61
N LEU A 127 -9.78 -2.11 -12.56
CA LEU A 127 -9.47 -1.37 -11.34
C LEU A 127 -8.60 -0.15 -11.64
N GLY A 128 -7.54 -0.32 -12.44
CA GLY A 128 -6.65 0.79 -12.84
C GLY A 128 -7.38 1.87 -13.63
N PHE A 129 -8.19 1.47 -14.60
CA PHE A 129 -8.96 2.37 -15.44
C PHE A 129 -9.97 3.20 -14.63
N VAL A 130 -10.79 2.54 -13.81
CA VAL A 130 -11.78 3.21 -12.95
C VAL A 130 -11.09 4.02 -11.84
N GLY A 131 -10.00 3.50 -11.28
CA GLY A 131 -9.16 4.20 -10.30
C GLY A 131 -8.56 5.49 -10.85
N TYR A 132 -8.07 5.47 -12.09
CA TYR A 132 -7.58 6.67 -12.75
C TYR A 132 -8.71 7.66 -13.05
N MET A 133 -9.87 7.18 -13.50
CA MET A 133 -11.04 8.04 -13.75
C MET A 133 -11.59 8.71 -12.48
N THR A 134 -11.53 8.04 -11.33
CA THR A 134 -11.95 8.59 -10.04
C THR A 134 -10.95 9.58 -9.45
N ALA A 135 -9.67 9.41 -9.75
CA ALA A 135 -8.62 10.32 -9.29
C ALA A 135 -8.45 11.56 -10.18
N ASN A 136 -8.44 11.39 -11.50
CA ASN A 136 -8.09 12.45 -12.46
C ASN A 136 -9.13 12.64 -13.59
N GLY A 137 -10.18 11.82 -13.66
CA GLY A 137 -11.14 11.81 -14.77
C GLY A 137 -12.51 12.40 -14.40
N ILE A 138 -13.53 11.98 -15.14
CA ILE A 138 -14.91 12.49 -14.98
C ILE A 138 -15.51 12.20 -13.59
N LEU A 139 -15.13 11.08 -12.97
CA LEU A 139 -15.56 10.74 -11.62
C LEU A 139 -14.83 11.57 -10.55
N ALA A 140 -13.77 12.30 -10.91
CA ALA A 140 -13.08 13.19 -9.97
C ALA A 140 -14.01 14.32 -9.49
N TYR A 141 -14.92 14.81 -10.33
CA TYR A 141 -15.87 15.84 -9.92
C TYR A 141 -16.80 15.34 -8.79
N ILE A 142 -17.28 14.10 -8.94
CA ILE A 142 -18.13 13.43 -7.94
C ILE A 142 -17.33 13.13 -6.67
N SER A 143 -16.09 12.65 -6.81
CA SER A 143 -15.24 12.34 -5.66
C SER A 143 -14.88 13.59 -4.87
N VAL A 144 -14.54 14.70 -5.54
CA VAL A 144 -14.30 16.00 -4.90
C VAL A 144 -15.56 16.50 -4.21
N PHE A 145 -16.73 16.45 -4.87
CA PHE A 145 -17.99 16.89 -4.27
C PHE A 145 -18.35 16.07 -3.00
N LEU A 146 -18.24 14.74 -3.05
CA LEU A 146 -18.49 13.86 -1.91
C LEU A 146 -17.52 14.09 -0.75
N VAL A 147 -16.28 14.41 -1.07
CA VAL A 147 -15.25 14.64 -0.08
C VAL A 147 -15.39 16.02 0.57
N GLU A 148 -15.72 17.04 -0.21
CA GLU A 148 -15.93 18.41 0.28
C GLU A 148 -17.23 18.53 1.09
N ALA A 149 -18.29 17.81 0.69
CA ALA A 149 -19.58 17.80 1.40
C ALA A 149 -19.49 17.24 2.83
N GLY A 150 -18.43 16.49 3.14
CA GLY A 150 -18.20 15.91 4.46
C GLY A 150 -16.96 16.44 5.19
N ASN A 151 -16.37 17.55 4.71
CA ASN A 151 -15.24 18.17 5.38
C ASN A 151 -15.68 18.80 6.69
N ILE A 152 -15.38 18.13 7.79
CA ILE A 152 -15.36 18.75 9.11
C ILE A 152 -14.00 19.42 9.22
N ALA A 153 -13.95 20.74 8.99
CA ALA A 153 -12.76 21.52 9.29
C ALA A 153 -12.51 21.42 10.80
N MET A 154 -11.47 20.69 11.19
CA MET A 154 -11.05 20.64 12.59
C MET A 154 -10.39 21.98 12.91
N VAL A 155 -11.22 22.92 13.38
CA VAL A 155 -10.78 24.21 13.92
C VAL A 155 -9.97 23.88 15.19
N ASN A 156 -8.63 23.95 15.09
CA ASN A 156 -7.60 23.81 16.14
C ASN A 156 -6.68 22.56 16.13
N SER A 157 -6.67 21.68 15.12
CA SER A 157 -5.66 20.60 15.04
C SER A 157 -4.65 20.85 13.92
N GLN A 158 -3.35 20.83 14.22
CA GLN A 158 -2.29 20.97 13.22
C GLN A 158 -2.10 19.68 12.41
N THR A 159 -2.47 18.52 12.97
CA THR A 159 -2.43 17.22 12.30
C THR A 159 -3.64 16.35 12.67
N SER A 160 -4.11 15.50 11.75
CA SER A 160 -5.20 14.54 12.00
C SER A 160 -4.69 13.24 12.65
N SER A 161 -3.77 13.34 13.61
CA SER A 161 -3.17 12.18 14.28
C SER A 161 -3.93 11.81 15.55
N ILE A 162 -4.14 10.49 15.77
CA ILE A 162 -4.78 9.96 17.00
C ILE A 162 -4.06 10.45 18.26
N SER A 163 -2.75 10.69 18.15
CA SER A 163 -1.90 11.19 19.23
C SER A 163 -2.17 12.65 19.60
N GLU A 164 -2.54 13.52 18.66
CA GLU A 164 -2.91 14.92 18.96
C GLU A 164 -4.26 15.00 19.69
N LEU A 165 -5.19 14.09 19.39
CA LEU A 165 -6.49 13.99 20.07
C LEU A 165 -6.38 13.50 21.53
N ILE A 166 -5.39 12.66 21.85
CA ILE A 166 -5.25 12.04 23.18
C ILE A 166 -4.27 12.82 24.08
N LEU A 167 -3.18 13.39 23.53
CA LEU A 167 -2.07 13.94 24.32
C LEU A 167 -1.73 15.41 24.02
N GLY A 168 -2.44 16.05 23.10
CA GLY A 168 -2.11 17.40 22.61
C GLY A 168 -0.88 17.42 21.69
N PRO A 169 -0.52 18.60 21.13
CA PRO A 169 0.51 18.76 20.10
C PRO A 169 1.93 18.69 20.70
N SER A 170 2.30 17.54 21.24
CA SER A 170 3.66 17.26 21.71
C SER A 170 4.30 16.17 20.84
N SER A 171 5.36 16.49 20.12
CA SER A 171 6.09 15.55 19.24
C SER A 171 6.56 14.29 19.97
N ARG A 172 6.95 14.43 21.25
CA ARG A 172 7.31 13.30 22.12
C ARG A 172 6.12 12.40 22.48
N GLY A 173 4.92 12.97 22.63
CA GLY A 173 3.70 12.21 22.92
C GLY A 173 3.24 11.38 21.72
N GLN A 174 3.39 11.92 20.50
CA GLN A 174 3.07 11.19 19.26
C GLN A 174 3.96 9.97 19.06
N PHE A 175 5.26 10.12 19.25
CA PHE A 175 6.22 9.02 19.19
C PHE A 175 5.94 7.95 20.25
N ALA A 176 5.65 8.34 21.50
CA ALA A 176 5.38 7.40 22.58
C ALA A 176 4.14 6.54 22.32
N VAL A 177 3.04 7.12 21.85
CA VAL A 177 1.81 6.38 21.53
C VAL A 177 2.03 5.41 20.38
N ALA A 178 2.68 5.87 19.30
CA ALA A 178 2.96 5.03 18.15
C ALA A 178 3.89 3.86 18.53
N LEU A 179 4.87 4.10 19.40
CA LEU A 179 5.78 3.07 19.90
C LEU A 179 5.04 2.03 20.75
N VAL A 180 4.19 2.46 21.69
CA VAL A 180 3.40 1.54 22.52
C VAL A 180 2.46 0.69 21.66
N LEU A 181 1.69 1.31 20.76
CA LEU A 181 0.75 0.59 19.90
C LEU A 181 1.47 -0.45 19.03
N SER A 182 2.63 -0.10 18.49
CA SER A 182 3.38 -0.99 17.63
C SER A 182 4.03 -2.14 18.41
N LEU A 183 4.55 -1.90 19.61
CA LEU A 183 5.06 -2.95 20.48
C LEU A 183 3.94 -3.91 20.91
N VAL A 184 2.75 -3.40 21.22
CA VAL A 184 1.58 -4.23 21.52
C VAL A 184 1.17 -5.06 20.31
N ALA A 185 1.12 -4.47 19.11
CA ALA A 185 0.79 -5.18 17.87
C ALA A 185 1.80 -6.29 17.56
N ILE A 186 3.11 -6.00 17.65
CA ILE A 186 4.19 -6.97 17.40
C ILE A 186 4.18 -8.06 18.47
N GLY A 187 4.05 -7.69 19.74
CA GLY A 187 3.97 -8.64 20.85
C GLY A 187 2.78 -9.58 20.72
N TRP A 188 1.62 -9.06 20.32
CA TRP A 188 0.44 -9.87 20.04
C TRP A 188 0.62 -10.80 18.84
N ALA A 189 1.23 -10.31 17.75
CA ALA A 189 1.50 -11.13 16.57
C ALA A 189 2.46 -12.29 16.88
N LEU A 190 3.51 -12.03 17.67
CA LEU A 190 4.53 -13.02 18.07
C LEU A 190 4.11 -13.93 19.24
N SER A 191 2.98 -13.63 19.91
CA SER A 191 2.53 -14.36 21.12
C SER A 191 2.26 -15.86 20.91
N SER A 192 2.09 -16.30 19.66
CA SER A 192 1.74 -17.69 19.38
C SER A 192 2.91 -18.53 18.87
N PRO A 193 3.21 -19.67 19.52
CA PRO A 193 4.26 -20.57 19.09
C PRO A 193 4.05 -21.13 17.66
N ARG A 194 2.79 -21.43 17.31
CA ARG A 194 2.43 -21.96 15.97
C ARG A 194 2.77 -21.00 14.84
N TYR A 195 2.63 -19.69 15.07
CA TYR A 195 2.99 -18.68 14.08
C TYR A 195 4.50 -18.55 13.93
N LEU A 196 5.24 -18.60 15.04
CA LEU A 196 6.71 -18.56 15.02
C LEU A 196 7.33 -19.75 14.29
N LEU A 197 6.67 -20.91 14.35
CA LEU A 197 7.07 -22.10 13.56
C LEU A 197 6.89 -21.89 12.06
N ASN A 198 5.93 -21.06 11.64
CA ASN A 198 5.76 -20.70 10.23
C ASN A 198 6.66 -19.51 9.87
N THR A 199 7.96 -19.80 9.74
CA THR A 199 9.00 -18.81 9.43
C THR A 199 8.71 -18.01 8.18
N TRP A 200 8.04 -18.60 7.18
CA TRP A 200 7.67 -17.87 5.97
C TRP A 200 6.67 -16.76 6.29
N SER A 201 5.59 -17.05 6.99
CA SER A 201 4.60 -16.03 7.36
C SER A 201 5.20 -14.92 8.23
N VAL A 202 6.13 -15.23 9.13
CA VAL A 202 6.86 -14.21 9.90
C VAL A 202 7.75 -13.36 8.99
N MET A 203 8.53 -13.99 8.12
CA MET A 203 9.42 -13.29 7.19
C MET A 203 8.64 -12.37 6.26
N THR A 204 7.45 -12.78 5.80
CA THR A 204 6.56 -11.91 5.02
C THR A 204 6.16 -10.68 5.78
N GLY A 205 5.68 -10.80 7.01
CA GLY A 205 5.25 -9.64 7.80
C GLY A 205 6.40 -8.66 8.00
N VAL A 206 7.60 -9.17 8.32
CA VAL A 206 8.80 -8.37 8.53
C VAL A 206 9.24 -7.67 7.24
N VAL A 207 9.38 -8.40 6.14
CA VAL A 207 9.81 -7.86 4.84
C VAL A 207 8.81 -6.82 4.33
N PHE A 208 7.52 -7.09 4.43
CA PHE A 208 6.47 -6.15 4.01
C PHE A 208 6.54 -4.85 4.82
N GLY A 209 6.71 -4.95 6.14
CA GLY A 209 6.93 -3.79 7.02
C GLY A 209 8.19 -3.01 6.67
N MET A 210 9.33 -3.70 6.47
CA MET A 210 10.58 -3.04 6.07
C MET A 210 10.50 -2.35 4.70
N VAL A 211 9.76 -2.91 3.74
CA VAL A 211 9.61 -2.28 2.42
C VAL A 211 8.78 -1.01 2.49
N ILE A 212 7.79 -0.93 3.39
CA ILE A 212 7.08 0.32 3.67
C ILE A 212 8.04 1.38 4.22
N VAL A 213 8.85 1.00 5.22
CA VAL A 213 9.88 1.87 5.82
C VAL A 213 10.89 2.33 4.76
N TYR A 214 11.31 1.43 3.87
CA TYR A 214 12.17 1.74 2.74
C TYR A 214 11.51 2.73 1.76
N GLY A 215 10.22 2.55 1.43
CA GLY A 215 9.48 3.47 0.56
C GLY A 215 9.41 4.87 1.14
N TRP A 216 9.18 4.99 2.45
CA TRP A 216 9.26 6.27 3.17
C TRP A 216 10.66 6.87 3.12
N TRP A 217 11.71 6.07 3.34
CA TRP A 217 13.08 6.56 3.27
C TRP A 217 13.44 7.07 1.87
N VAL A 218 13.14 6.29 0.82
CA VAL A 218 13.40 6.65 -0.58
C VAL A 218 12.66 7.93 -0.97
N THR A 219 11.36 8.02 -0.69
CA THR A 219 10.58 9.23 -1.01
C THR A 219 10.96 10.41 -0.13
N GLY A 220 11.38 10.18 1.12
CA GLY A 220 11.86 11.19 2.05
C GLY A 220 13.18 11.84 1.61
N THR A 221 14.13 11.03 1.13
CA THR A 221 15.46 11.52 0.71
C THR A 221 15.51 11.95 -0.75
N ALA A 222 14.77 11.29 -1.65
CA ALA A 222 14.76 11.60 -3.08
C ALA A 222 13.62 12.55 -3.49
N GLY A 223 12.64 12.82 -2.63
CA GLY A 223 11.54 13.75 -2.93
C GLY A 223 11.86 15.23 -2.70
N GLN A 224 13.04 15.56 -2.16
CA GLN A 224 13.42 16.94 -1.80
C GLN A 224 14.11 17.75 -2.91
N ASP A 225 14.36 17.16 -4.08
CA ASP A 225 14.95 17.89 -5.20
C ASP A 225 13.88 18.74 -5.92
N GLY A 226 14.05 20.06 -5.88
CA GLY A 226 13.07 21.11 -6.22
C GLY A 226 12.58 21.22 -7.66
N PHE A 227 12.67 20.17 -8.49
CA PHE A 227 12.24 20.18 -9.89
C PHE A 227 11.04 19.27 -10.22
N GLU A 228 10.69 18.29 -9.37
CA GLU A 228 9.50 17.45 -9.54
C GLU A 228 8.99 17.06 -8.14
N GLN A 229 7.89 17.66 -7.67
CA GLN A 229 7.31 17.35 -6.35
C GLN A 229 6.67 15.95 -6.37
N VAL A 230 7.49 14.92 -6.15
CA VAL A 230 7.00 13.57 -5.89
C VAL A 230 6.35 13.59 -4.51
N GLN A 231 5.03 13.39 -4.45
CA GLN A 231 4.27 13.39 -3.20
C GLN A 231 4.87 12.40 -2.19
N PHE A 232 5.01 12.80 -0.92
CA PHE A 232 5.50 11.95 0.18
C PHE A 232 4.53 10.79 0.45
N GLU A 233 4.70 9.69 -0.27
CA GLU A 233 3.80 8.55 -0.21
C GLU A 233 4.58 7.23 -0.24
N SER A 234 4.21 6.33 0.67
CA SER A 234 4.68 4.95 0.69
C SER A 234 4.04 4.10 -0.44
N TYR A 235 4.21 2.77 -0.39
CA TYR A 235 3.55 1.87 -1.34
C TYR A 235 2.01 1.94 -1.25
N ARG A 236 1.38 2.32 -2.36
CA ARG A 236 -0.06 2.23 -2.60
C ARG A 236 -0.28 1.50 -3.92
N PHE A 237 -1.36 0.75 -4.04
CA PHE A 237 -1.60 -0.05 -5.24
C PHE A 237 -2.84 0.38 -6.03
N ALA A 238 -3.84 1.01 -5.42
CA ALA A 238 -5.08 1.35 -6.15
C ALA A 238 -4.88 2.41 -7.25
N ARG A 239 -4.30 3.57 -6.92
CA ARG A 239 -4.05 4.67 -7.88
C ARG A 239 -2.90 4.35 -8.87
N PRO A 240 -1.75 3.82 -8.42
CA PRO A 240 -0.61 3.61 -9.31
C PRO A 240 -0.85 2.60 -10.43
N ILE A 241 -1.77 1.63 -10.26
CA ILE A 241 -2.16 0.74 -11.37
C ILE A 241 -2.74 1.57 -12.53
N GLY A 242 -3.57 2.58 -12.23
CA GLY A 242 -4.08 3.50 -13.25
C GLY A 242 -2.99 4.36 -13.87
N ASP A 243 -2.08 4.90 -13.04
CA ASP A 243 -0.96 5.72 -13.51
C ASP A 243 0.00 4.89 -14.42
N THR A 244 0.21 3.61 -14.12
CA THR A 244 1.01 2.70 -14.96
C THR A 244 0.37 2.48 -16.33
N LEU A 245 -0.97 2.38 -16.38
CA LEU A 245 -1.71 2.21 -17.63
C LEU A 245 -1.61 3.45 -18.51
N VAL A 246 -1.75 4.64 -17.90
CA VAL A 246 -1.61 5.90 -18.62
C VAL A 246 -0.17 6.10 -19.09
N TYR A 247 0.82 5.82 -18.25
CA TYR A 247 2.23 5.85 -18.64
C TYR A 247 2.53 4.93 -19.83
N ALA A 248 1.93 3.74 -19.87
CA ALA A 248 2.06 2.84 -21.02
C ALA A 248 1.47 3.45 -22.32
N MET A 249 0.41 4.25 -22.21
CA MET A 249 -0.19 4.95 -23.35
C MET A 249 0.56 6.23 -23.76
N THR A 250 1.15 6.94 -22.79
CA THR A 250 1.79 8.26 -22.97
C THR A 250 3.32 8.21 -22.84
N PHE A 251 3.92 7.05 -23.07
CA PHE A 251 5.34 6.76 -22.85
C PHE A 251 6.30 7.80 -23.47
N SER A 252 5.93 8.41 -24.60
CA SER A 252 6.73 9.44 -25.27
C SER A 252 6.78 10.80 -24.55
N GLY A 253 5.86 11.05 -23.61
CA GLY A 253 5.72 12.34 -22.92
C GLY A 253 5.62 12.27 -21.39
N ALA A 254 5.60 11.08 -20.78
CA ALA A 254 5.45 10.89 -19.34
C ALA A 254 6.76 10.45 -18.65
N SER A 255 7.01 10.92 -17.43
CA SER A 255 8.09 10.45 -16.57
C SER A 255 7.67 9.21 -15.77
N ILE A 256 8.60 8.29 -15.54
CA ILE A 256 8.37 7.12 -14.69
C ILE A 256 8.54 7.53 -13.22
N THR A 257 7.58 7.17 -12.37
CA THR A 257 7.55 7.56 -10.95
C THR A 257 7.76 6.36 -10.03
N PHE A 258 8.09 6.62 -8.75
CA PHE A 258 8.27 5.58 -7.72
C PHE A 258 7.12 4.56 -7.67
N PRO A 259 5.83 4.98 -7.65
CA PRO A 259 4.73 4.03 -7.55
C PRO A 259 4.54 3.19 -8.82
N ILE A 260 4.85 3.74 -10.00
CA ILE A 260 4.83 3.00 -11.28
C ILE A 260 5.88 1.88 -11.24
N GLY A 261 7.10 2.21 -10.81
CA GLY A 261 8.16 1.22 -10.57
C GLY A 261 7.73 0.14 -9.59
N GLY A 262 7.07 0.52 -8.50
CA GLY A 262 6.52 -0.41 -7.50
C GLY A 262 5.51 -1.43 -8.05
N VAL A 263 4.56 -0.99 -8.90
CA VAL A 263 3.59 -1.89 -9.53
C VAL A 263 4.27 -2.89 -10.45
N ILE A 264 5.19 -2.43 -11.31
CA ILE A 264 5.98 -3.29 -12.20
C ILE A 264 6.82 -4.27 -11.38
N GLY A 265 7.44 -3.78 -10.30
CA GLY A 265 8.21 -4.60 -9.36
C GLY A 265 7.37 -5.72 -8.76
N VAL A 266 6.17 -5.42 -8.24
CA VAL A 266 5.27 -6.45 -7.68
C VAL A 266 4.90 -7.49 -8.72
N LEU A 267 4.60 -7.08 -9.96
CA LEU A 267 4.25 -8.00 -11.03
C LEU A 267 5.41 -8.93 -11.38
N LEU A 268 6.63 -8.40 -11.49
CA LEU A 268 7.85 -9.19 -11.72
C LEU A 268 8.20 -10.10 -10.52
N GLY A 269 8.02 -9.62 -9.29
CA GLY A 269 8.23 -10.40 -8.07
C GLY A 269 7.24 -11.55 -7.97
N ALA A 270 5.97 -11.30 -8.27
CA ALA A 270 4.93 -12.32 -8.31
C ALA A 270 5.18 -13.35 -9.43
N PHE A 271 5.62 -12.88 -10.59
CA PHE A 271 5.97 -13.75 -11.72
C PHE A 271 7.14 -14.67 -11.37
N THR A 272 8.25 -14.12 -10.86
CA THR A 272 9.41 -14.92 -10.46
C THR A 272 9.09 -15.91 -9.34
N ALA A 273 8.27 -15.53 -8.35
CA ALA A 273 7.78 -16.46 -7.34
C ALA A 273 6.92 -17.58 -7.94
N SER A 274 6.08 -17.26 -8.94
CA SER A 274 5.25 -18.26 -9.63
C SER A 274 6.05 -19.31 -10.38
N LEU A 275 7.14 -18.87 -11.04
CA LEU A 275 8.07 -19.76 -11.73
C LEU A 275 8.84 -20.61 -10.71
N ALA A 276 9.32 -20.01 -9.62
CA ALA A 276 10.04 -20.71 -8.57
C ALA A 276 9.20 -21.79 -7.89
N ASP A 277 7.90 -21.54 -7.69
CA ASP A 277 6.96 -22.49 -7.11
C ASP A 277 6.41 -23.50 -8.14
N GLY A 278 6.78 -23.39 -9.42
CA GLY A 278 6.24 -24.24 -10.50
C GLY A 278 4.73 -24.12 -10.71
N SER A 279 4.12 -23.07 -10.16
CA SER A 279 2.66 -22.85 -10.13
C SER A 279 2.18 -21.94 -11.24
N PHE A 280 3.07 -21.51 -12.14
CA PHE A 280 2.69 -20.70 -13.28
C PHE A 280 1.79 -21.50 -14.22
N ARG A 281 0.52 -21.11 -14.26
CA ARG A 281 -0.47 -21.67 -15.17
C ARG A 281 -1.18 -20.50 -15.83
N PHE A 282 -1.22 -20.54 -17.16
CA PHE A 282 -2.01 -19.59 -17.93
C PHE A 282 -3.47 -20.05 -17.86
N GLU A 283 -4.18 -19.58 -16.83
CA GLU A 283 -5.59 -19.85 -16.66
C GLU A 283 -6.36 -18.89 -17.55
N ALA A 284 -6.97 -19.43 -18.61
CA ALA A 284 -7.96 -18.72 -19.39
C ALA A 284 -9.23 -18.54 -18.54
N PHE A 285 -10.16 -17.70 -19.01
CA PHE A 285 -11.48 -17.58 -18.39
C PHE A 285 -12.12 -18.99 -18.31
N ASP A 286 -12.29 -19.49 -17.09
CA ASP A 286 -13.17 -20.63 -16.89
C ASP A 286 -14.57 -20.24 -17.35
N ASP A 287 -15.18 -21.16 -18.09
CA ASP A 287 -16.47 -21.04 -18.79
C ASP A 287 -17.54 -20.40 -17.86
N PRO A 288 -18.41 -19.50 -18.36
CA PRO A 288 -19.34 -18.71 -17.54
C PRO A 288 -20.57 -19.50 -17.05
N ARG A 289 -20.42 -20.79 -16.74
CA ARG A 289 -21.53 -21.68 -16.34
C ARG A 289 -21.80 -21.64 -14.85
#